data_AF-A0A2U1JQB5-F1
#
_entry.id   AF-A0A2U1JQB5-F1
#
_cell.length_a   1.000
_cell.length_b   1.000
_cell.length_c   1.000
_cell.angle_alpha   90.00
_cell.angle_beta   90.00
_cell.angle_gamma   90.00
#
_symmetry.space_group_name_H-M   'P 1'
#
loop_
_entity.id
_entity.type
_entity.pdbx_description
1 polymer ?
#
loop_
_entity_poly.entity_id
_entity_poly.type
_entity_poly.pdbx_seq_one_letter_code
_entity_poly.pdbx_strand_id
1 'polypeptide(L)'
;MPERQAVKKPLFPIKIFKLSYPKTKIEAFTDGTYLWNKEKYTVIAGLNLLYDNFKEKDISNLDSKSFTTGAYVQHTWDVSENIKLENGLRIDNVNYSNPNF
;
A
#
# COMPACT_ATOMS: atom_id res chain seq x y z
N MET A 1 -14.87 -27.83 19.44
CA MET A 1 -14.06 -27.39 18.29
C MET A 1 -12.69 -27.00 18.83
N PRO A 2 -11.57 -27.37 18.18
CA PRO A 2 -10.25 -26.98 18.66
C PRO A 2 -10.02 -25.48 18.44
N GLU A 3 -9.52 -24.79 19.46
CA GLU A 3 -9.16 -23.38 19.45
C GLU A 3 -8.13 -23.12 18.33
N ARG A 4 -8.47 -22.25 17.35
CA ARG A 4 -7.50 -21.84 16.33
C ARG A 4 -6.44 -20.95 17.00
N GLN A 5 -5.21 -21.44 17.08
CA GLN A 5 -4.10 -20.66 17.59
C GLN A 5 -3.91 -19.37 16.79
N ALA A 6 -3.56 -18.29 17.49
CA ALA A 6 -3.31 -17.01 16.86
C ALA A 6 -2.13 -17.09 15.88
N VAL A 7 -2.37 -16.80 14.60
CA VAL A 7 -1.33 -16.75 13.58
C VAL A 7 -0.82 -15.32 13.45
N LYS A 8 0.50 -15.15 13.60
CA LYS A 8 1.20 -13.87 13.50
C LYS A 8 2.28 -14.02 12.44
N LYS A 9 2.10 -13.36 11.30
CA LYS A 9 3.00 -13.56 10.15
C LYS A 9 3.33 -12.23 9.48
N PRO A 10 4.61 -11.84 9.38
CA PRO A 10 5.00 -10.82 8.43
C PRO A 10 4.78 -11.36 7.01
N LEU A 11 4.09 -10.59 6.17
CA LEU A 11 4.14 -10.79 4.73
C LEU A 11 5.38 -10.08 4.21
N PHE A 12 6.15 -10.79 3.39
CA PHE A 12 7.31 -10.22 2.72
C PHE A 12 6.91 -9.01 1.90
N PRO A 13 7.79 -7.99 1.82
CA PRO A 13 7.42 -6.78 1.16
C PRO A 13 7.15 -7.04 -0.33
N ILE A 14 5.97 -6.67 -0.81
CA ILE A 14 5.61 -6.75 -2.22
C ILE A 14 6.27 -5.58 -2.91
N LYS A 15 7.11 -5.85 -3.90
CA LYS A 15 7.77 -4.83 -4.73
C LYS A 15 7.25 -4.92 -6.15
N ILE A 16 6.75 -3.81 -6.67
CA ILE A 16 6.33 -3.68 -8.06
C ILE A 16 7.14 -2.57 -8.69
N PHE A 17 7.76 -2.86 -9.82
CA PHE A 17 8.48 -1.89 -10.63
C PHE A 17 7.90 -1.88 -12.04
N LYS A 18 7.57 -0.70 -12.55
CA LYS A 18 7.00 -0.54 -13.89
C LYS A 18 7.74 0.55 -14.65
N LEU A 19 8.07 0.21 -15.89
CA LEU A 19 8.65 1.11 -16.88
C LEU A 19 7.70 1.18 -18.07
N SER A 20 7.45 2.38 -18.59
CA SER A 20 6.65 2.58 -19.80
C SER A 20 7.47 3.30 -20.88
N TYR A 21 7.12 3.10 -22.15
CA TYR A 21 7.65 3.79 -23.33
C TYR A 21 6.49 4.02 -24.31
N PRO A 22 6.43 5.13 -25.10
CA PRO A 22 7.47 6.12 -25.38
C PRO A 22 7.66 7.23 -24.33
N LYS A 23 6.74 7.35 -23.37
CA LYS A 23 6.83 8.27 -22.21
C LYS A 23 7.80 7.71 -21.17
N THR A 24 8.76 8.50 -20.67
CA THR A 24 9.75 7.99 -19.70
C THR A 24 9.14 8.02 -18.30
N LYS A 25 8.28 7.04 -17.99
CA LYS A 25 7.63 6.88 -16.68
C LYS A 25 8.26 5.73 -15.90
N ILE A 26 8.69 6.01 -14.67
CA ILE A 26 9.20 5.03 -13.71
C ILE A 26 8.28 5.04 -12.49
N GLU A 27 7.66 3.90 -12.20
CA GLU A 27 6.87 3.70 -11.00
C GLU A 27 7.49 2.57 -10.16
N ALA A 28 7.69 2.81 -8.87
CA ALA A 28 8.13 1.81 -7.92
C ALA A 28 7.20 1.82 -6.70
N PHE A 29 6.68 0.65 -6.34
CA PHE A 29 5.81 0.45 -5.19
C PHE A 29 6.41 -0.62 -4.29
N THR A 30 6.45 -0.36 -2.98
CA THR A 30 6.82 -1.34 -1.95
C THR A 30 5.76 -1.33 -0.86
N ASP A 31 5.24 -2.49 -0.50
CA ASP A 31 4.31 -2.68 0.62
C ASP A 31 4.86 -3.71 1.58
N GLY A 32 5.04 -3.34 2.85
CA GLY A 32 5.38 -4.25 3.93
C GLY A 32 4.17 -4.45 4.83
N THR A 33 3.72 -5.70 4.95
CA THR A 33 2.46 -6.03 5.63
C THR A 33 2.67 -7.02 6.77
N TYR A 34 1.87 -6.89 7.81
CA TYR A 34 1.79 -7.82 8.92
C TYR A 34 0.36 -8.29 9.12
N LEU A 35 0.20 -9.62 9.14
CA LEU A 35 -1.07 -10.27 9.41
C LEU A 35 -1.09 -10.80 10.84
N TRP A 36 -2.11 -10.40 11.58
CA TRP A 36 -2.48 -11.01 12.84
C TRP A 36 -3.88 -11.58 12.73
N ASN A 37 -3.99 -12.91 12.78
CA ASN A 37 -5.25 -13.62 12.74
C ASN A 37 -5.50 -14.36 14.05
N LYS A 38 -6.72 -14.21 14.57
CA LYS A 38 -7.34 -14.97 15.66
C LYS A 38 -8.68 -15.50 15.16
N GLU A 39 -9.28 -16.42 15.92
CA GLU A 39 -10.52 -17.11 15.53
C GLU A 39 -11.65 -16.17 15.08
N LYS A 40 -11.86 -15.03 15.75
CA LYS A 40 -12.91 -14.06 15.39
C LYS A 40 -12.38 -12.74 14.81
N TYR A 41 -11.07 -12.54 14.78
CA TYR A 41 -10.48 -11.24 14.48
C TYR A 41 -9.31 -11.39 13.51
N THR A 42 -9.33 -10.61 12.44
CA THR A 42 -8.18 -10.44 11.54
C THR A 42 -7.76 -8.99 11.54
N VAL A 43 -6.49 -8.73 11.83
CA VAL A 43 -5.88 -7.41 11.70
C VAL A 43 -4.79 -7.51 10.63
N ILE A 44 -4.85 -6.61 9.66
CA ILE A 44 -3.80 -6.40 8.66
C ILE A 44 -3.28 -4.99 8.87
N ALA A 45 -1.99 -4.85 9.16
CA ALA A 45 -1.35 -3.56 9.26
C ALA A 45 -0.17 -3.50 8.29
N GLY A 46 0.05 -2.35 7.67
CA GLY A 46 1.11 -2.24 6.67
C GLY A 46 1.63 -0.83 6.49
N LEU A 47 2.81 -0.77 5.90
CA LEU A 47 3.48 0.45 5.44
C LEU A 47 3.68 0.34 3.94
N ASN A 48 3.46 1.44 3.23
CA ASN A 48 3.65 1.48 1.79
C ASN A 48 4.49 2.69 1.36
N LEU A 49 5.31 2.47 0.35
CA LEU A 49 6.16 3.46 -0.28
C LEU A 49 5.87 3.43 -1.77
N LEU A 50 5.50 4.57 -2.34
CA LEU A 50 5.25 4.75 -3.76
C LEU A 50 6.16 5.87 -4.27
N TYR A 51 6.92 5.57 -5.31
CA TYR A 51 7.73 6.52 -6.04
C TYR A 51 7.24 6.56 -7.49
N ASP A 52 6.91 7.75 -7.99
CA ASP A 52 6.59 7.99 -9.38
C ASP A 52 7.50 9.09 -9.92
N ASN A 53 8.15 8.81 -11.05
CA ASN A 53 8.92 9.78 -11.80
C ASN A 53 8.45 9.74 -13.24
N PHE A 54 7.68 10.75 -13.60
CA PHE A 54 7.11 10.92 -14.91
C PHE A 54 7.85 12.03 -15.63
N LYS A 55 8.39 11.70 -16.81
CA LYS A 55 8.95 12.68 -17.74
C LYS A 55 8.22 12.63 -19.07
N GLU A 56 7.67 13.76 -19.49
CA GLU A 56 7.04 13.89 -20.81
C GLU A 56 8.10 14.34 -21.82
N LYS A 57 8.24 13.62 -22.94
CA LYS A 57 9.30 13.91 -23.92
C LYS A 57 9.10 15.22 -24.69
N ASP A 58 7.84 15.64 -24.88
CA ASP A 58 7.52 16.73 -25.80
C ASP A 58 7.18 18.05 -25.10
N ILE A 59 6.86 18.04 -23.80
CA ILE A 59 6.50 19.23 -23.02
C ILE A 59 7.18 19.13 -21.65
N SER A 60 8.36 19.73 -21.50
CA SER A 60 9.17 19.66 -20.28
C SER A 60 8.41 20.13 -19.03
N ASN A 61 7.52 21.12 -19.15
CA ASN A 61 6.77 21.71 -18.04
C ASN A 61 5.78 20.74 -17.35
N LEU A 62 5.59 19.53 -17.89
CA LEU A 62 4.72 18.49 -17.35
C LEU A 62 5.49 17.40 -16.60
N ASP A 63 6.80 17.53 -16.43
CA ASP A 63 7.56 16.60 -15.58
C ASP A 63 7.02 16.64 -14.14
N SER A 64 6.87 15.46 -13.56
CA SER A 64 6.37 15.33 -12.19
C SER A 64 7.08 14.21 -11.46
N LYS A 65 7.47 14.50 -10.23
CA LYS A 65 7.96 13.51 -9.28
C LYS A 65 7.03 13.48 -8.10
N SER A 66 6.63 12.28 -7.70
CA SER A 66 5.92 12.08 -6.45
C SER A 66 6.57 11.00 -5.62
N PHE A 67 6.60 11.25 -4.31
CA PHE A 67 7.01 10.28 -3.32
C PHE A 67 5.96 10.24 -2.23
N THR A 68 5.25 9.12 -2.15
CA THR A 68 4.20 8.89 -1.18
C THR A 68 4.66 7.84 -0.18
N THR A 69 4.49 8.17 1.09
CA THR A 69 4.63 7.21 2.18
C THR A 69 3.28 7.06 2.84
N GLY A 70 2.92 5.85 3.24
CA GLY A 70 1.65 5.64 3.91
C GLY A 70 1.68 4.48 4.88
N ALA A 71 0.71 4.52 5.78
CA ALA A 71 0.47 3.49 6.77
C ALA A 71 -1.02 3.16 6.78
N TYR A 72 -1.34 1.90 7.02
CA TYR A 72 -2.74 1.47 7.14
C TYR A 72 -2.91 0.38 8.17
N VAL A 73 -4.14 0.30 8.66
CA VAL A 73 -4.65 -0.81 9.47
C VAL A 73 -6.04 -1.17 8.97
N GLN A 74 -6.28 -2.47 8.81
CA GLN A 74 -7.58 -3.06 8.51
C GLN A 74 -7.90 -4.08 9.60
N HIS A 75 -9.15 -4.10 10.01
CA HIS A 75 -9.67 -4.98 11.03
C HIS A 75 -10.97 -5.60 10.52
N THR A 76 -11.02 -6.93 10.56
CA THR A 76 -12.19 -7.74 10.24
C THR A 76 -12.60 -8.49 11.49
N TRP A 77 -13.85 -8.33 11.90
CA TRP A 77 -14.46 -9.04 13.02
C TRP A 77 -15.59 -9.95 12.54
N ASP A 78 -15.44 -11.23 12.81
CA ASP A 78 -16.47 -12.24 12.61
C ASP A 78 -17.44 -12.21 13.80
N VAL A 79 -18.51 -11.41 13.68
CA VAL A 79 -19.54 -11.22 14.72
C VAL A 79 -20.39 -12.48 14.86
N SER A 80 -20.76 -13.08 13.73
CA SER A 80 -21.50 -14.35 13.63
C SER A 80 -21.10 -15.09 12.35
N GLU A 81 -21.64 -16.29 12.14
CA GLU A 81 -21.38 -17.09 10.93
C GLU A 81 -21.78 -16.38 9.63
N ASN A 82 -22.74 -15.44 9.71
CA ASN A 82 -23.30 -14.75 8.56
C ASN A 82 -22.93 -13.26 8.49
N ILE A 83 -22.26 -12.72 9.52
CA ILE A 83 -21.99 -11.29 9.63
C ILE A 83 -20.51 -11.07 9.96
N LYS A 84 -19.84 -10.33 9.07
CA LYS A 84 -18.49 -9.81 9.26
C LYS A 84 -18.53 -8.29 9.24
N LEU A 85 -17.81 -7.67 10.17
CA LEU A 85 -17.61 -6.22 10.19
C LEU A 85 -16.18 -5.92 9.75
N GLU A 86 -16.04 -5.10 8.73
CA GLU A 86 -14.76 -4.68 8.18
C GLU A 86 -14.59 -3.18 8.35
N ASN A 87 -13.50 -2.78 8.99
CA ASN A 87 -13.15 -1.39 9.16
C ASN A 87 -11.65 -1.20 8.87
N GLY A 88 -11.28 -0.01 8.41
CA GLY A 88 -9.89 0.28 8.16
C GLY A 88 -9.62 1.78 8.15
N LEU A 89 -8.37 2.12 8.43
CA LEU A 89 -7.86 3.47 8.35
C LEU A 89 -6.55 3.46 7.58
N ARG A 90 -6.38 4.47 6.73
CA ARG A 90 -5.14 4.69 5.97
C ARG A 90 -4.78 6.17 6.04
N ILE A 91 -3.50 6.42 6.18
CA ILE A 91 -2.92 7.76 6.17
C ILE A 91 -1.77 7.75 5.17
N ASP A 92 -1.77 8.71 4.28
CA ASP A 92 -0.73 8.91 3.27
C ASP A 92 -0.14 10.32 3.41
N ASN A 93 1.19 10.42 3.33
CA ASN A 93 1.91 11.66 3.14
C ASN A 93 2.51 11.66 1.74
N VAL A 94 2.05 12.60 0.91
CA VAL A 94 2.44 12.73 -0.51
C VAL A 94 3.32 13.96 -0.66
N ASN A 95 4.52 13.77 -1.18
CA ASN A 95 5.39 14.86 -1.60
C ASN A 95 5.39 14.91 -3.12
N TYR A 96 4.94 16.02 -3.67
CA TYR A 96 4.92 16.27 -5.11
C TYR A 96 5.89 17.39 -5.46
N SER A 97 6.63 17.23 -6.55
CA SER A 97 7.52 18.25 -7.10
C SER A 97 7.44 18.24 -8.62
N ASN A 98 7.33 19.43 -9.21
CA ASN A 98 7.59 19.65 -10.63
C ASN A 98 8.98 20.29 -10.75
N PRO A 99 9.98 19.61 -11.31
CA PRO A 99 11.35 20.13 -11.38
C PRO A 99 11.51 21.37 -12.28
N ASN A 100 10.47 21.78 -13.03
CA ASN A 100 10.50 22.97 -13.89
C ASN A 100 9.91 24.24 -13.24
N PHE A 101 9.49 24.18 -11.97
CA PHE A 101 8.94 25.31 -11.20
C PHE A 101 9.53 25.36 -9.79
#